data_AF-A0A641AS48-F1
#
_entry.id   AF-A0A641AS48-F1
#
_cell.length_a   1.000
_cell.length_b   1.000
_cell.length_c   1.000
_cell.angle_alpha   90.00
_cell.angle_beta   90.00
_cell.angle_gamma   90.00
#
_symmetry.space_group_name_H-M   'P 1'
#
loop_
_entity.id
_entity.type
_entity.pdbx_description
1 polymer ?
#
loop_
_entity_poly.entity_id
_entity_poly.type
_entity_poly.pdbx_seq_one_letter_code
_entity_poly.pdbx_strand_id
1 'polypeptide(L)'
;MTSDDGRPGAPTAHSTSDGTETWDLTGQPSDEAFGIDAGTSTAIYATPEPRRVRFVLPGRTIETETDLVDFRRDGSGGDCSFRVSTPQTSAGEVTTTFRDVLGQLGLDDATAAAFDRDVSAAPADQSEVINVGVGEDVAVLGDWSVAPSARFTPLA
;
A
#
# COMPACT_ATOMS: atom_id res chain seq x y z
N MET A 1 6.26 38.37 -15.29
CA MET A 1 4.98 37.67 -15.10
C MET A 1 5.26 36.20 -15.31
N THR A 2 5.60 35.50 -14.22
CA THR A 2 5.79 34.06 -14.23
C THR A 2 4.41 33.42 -14.14
N SER A 3 4.06 32.64 -15.15
CA SER A 3 2.90 31.75 -15.11
C SER A 3 3.10 30.79 -13.94
N ASP A 4 2.24 30.93 -12.93
CA ASP A 4 1.98 29.90 -11.93
C ASP A 4 1.17 28.82 -12.68
N ASP A 5 1.87 27.88 -13.31
CA ASP A 5 1.25 26.70 -13.89
C ASP A 5 0.66 25.92 -12.72
N GLY A 6 -0.66 25.97 -12.53
CA GLY A 6 -1.42 25.35 -11.44
C GLY A 6 -1.35 23.81 -11.37
N ARG A 7 -0.17 23.23 -11.55
CA ARG A 7 0.22 21.93 -11.05
C ARG A 7 0.37 22.08 -9.54
N PRO A 8 -0.09 21.12 -8.74
CA PRO A 8 0.23 21.09 -7.32
C PRO A 8 1.76 21.06 -7.19
N GLY A 9 2.25 21.67 -6.11
CA GLY A 9 3.63 21.48 -5.70
C GLY A 9 3.92 19.98 -5.53
N ALA A 10 5.21 19.63 -5.50
CA ALA A 10 5.61 18.27 -5.16
C ALA A 10 4.97 17.88 -3.80
N PRO A 11 4.43 16.65 -3.66
CA PRO A 11 3.81 16.18 -2.42
C PRO A 11 4.73 16.40 -1.23
N THR A 12 4.22 17.02 -0.16
CA THR A 12 5.07 17.39 0.99
C THR A 12 5.42 16.20 1.89
N ALA A 13 4.63 15.12 1.84
CA ALA A 13 4.95 13.86 2.53
C ALA A 13 6.00 13.02 1.80
N HIS A 14 6.31 13.34 0.54
CA HIS A 14 7.19 12.53 -0.29
C HIS A 14 8.63 13.03 -0.28
N SER A 15 9.57 12.10 -0.18
CA SER A 15 10.99 12.37 -0.44
C SER A 15 11.67 11.16 -1.07
N THR A 16 12.81 11.39 -1.70
CA THR A 16 13.65 10.31 -2.22
C THR A 16 15.08 10.54 -1.77
N SER A 17 15.67 9.53 -1.14
CA SER A 17 17.05 9.55 -0.67
C SER A 17 17.66 8.16 -0.82
N ASP A 18 18.89 8.09 -1.33
CA ASP A 18 19.65 6.85 -1.51
C ASP A 18 18.86 5.72 -2.23
N GLY A 19 18.09 6.10 -3.25
CA GLY A 19 17.27 5.16 -4.04
C GLY A 19 16.05 4.59 -3.31
N THR A 20 15.74 5.09 -2.11
CA THR A 20 14.53 4.76 -1.36
C THR A 20 13.55 5.92 -1.44
N GLU A 21 12.35 5.64 -1.96
CA GLU A 21 11.22 6.55 -1.86
C GLU A 21 10.66 6.48 -0.43
N THR A 22 10.38 7.63 0.18
CA THR A 22 9.81 7.72 1.53
C THR A 22 8.54 8.56 1.51
N TRP A 23 7.48 8.01 2.09
CA TRP A 23 6.23 8.69 2.39
C TRP A 23 6.11 8.86 3.91
N ASP A 24 6.21 10.10 4.39
CA ASP A 24 5.98 10.46 5.79
C ASP A 24 4.49 10.70 6.03
N LEU A 25 3.83 9.69 6.60
CA LEU A 25 2.41 9.67 6.94
C LEU A 25 2.17 10.01 8.42
N THR A 26 3.14 10.59 9.12
CA THR A 26 2.97 11.00 10.53
C THR A 26 2.23 12.31 10.70
N GLY A 27 2.21 13.15 9.65
CA GLY A 27 1.48 14.41 9.61
C GLY A 27 -0.02 14.24 9.35
N GLN A 28 -0.75 15.35 9.37
CA GLN A 28 -2.17 15.37 9.03
C GLN A 28 -2.36 15.03 7.53
N PRO A 29 -3.20 14.04 7.19
CA PRO A 29 -3.52 13.72 5.80
C PRO A 29 -4.13 14.94 5.08
N SER A 30 -3.65 15.23 3.86
CA SER A 30 -4.15 16.35 3.05
C SER A 30 -3.81 16.19 1.58
N ASP A 31 -4.51 16.94 0.74
CA ASP A 31 -4.22 17.01 -0.70
C ASP A 31 -2.77 17.45 -0.97
N GLU A 32 -2.26 18.43 -0.22
CA GLU A 32 -0.88 18.91 -0.35
C GLU A 32 0.15 17.84 0.08
N ALA A 33 -0.13 17.11 1.17
CA ALA A 33 0.73 16.02 1.62
C ALA A 33 0.86 14.93 0.55
N PHE A 34 -0.24 14.60 -0.11
CA PHE A 34 -0.32 13.49 -1.06
C PHE A 34 -0.25 13.90 -2.52
N GLY A 35 -0.14 15.19 -2.83
CA GLY A 35 -0.10 15.70 -4.20
C GLY A 35 -1.41 15.47 -4.97
N ILE A 36 -2.57 15.52 -4.31
CA ILE A 36 -3.89 15.40 -4.95
C ILE A 36 -4.27 16.75 -5.57
N ASP A 37 -4.56 16.75 -6.87
CA ASP A 37 -4.99 17.95 -7.59
C ASP A 37 -6.37 18.44 -7.13
N ALA A 38 -6.60 19.76 -7.15
CA ALA A 38 -7.91 20.35 -6.81
C ALA A 38 -9.08 19.84 -7.69
N GLY A 39 -8.78 19.30 -8.88
CA GLY A 39 -9.76 18.71 -9.79
C GLY A 39 -9.87 17.19 -9.73
N THR A 40 -9.07 16.51 -8.90
CA THR A 40 -9.09 15.06 -8.76
C THR A 40 -9.36 14.66 -7.32
N SER A 41 -9.66 13.38 -7.12
CA SER A 41 -9.78 12.77 -5.79
C SER A 41 -8.64 11.80 -5.50
N THR A 42 -7.64 11.73 -6.38
CA THR A 42 -6.58 10.71 -6.31
C THR A 42 -5.25 11.23 -6.83
N ALA A 43 -4.16 10.80 -6.20
CA ALA A 43 -2.80 10.91 -6.71
C ALA A 43 -2.21 9.51 -6.87
N ILE A 44 -1.58 9.22 -8.03
CA ILE A 44 -1.08 7.89 -8.38
C ILE A 44 0.41 7.97 -8.71
N TYR A 45 1.21 7.17 -8.01
CA TYR A 45 2.66 7.08 -8.14
C TYR A 45 3.03 5.67 -8.61
N ALA A 46 2.89 5.46 -9.93
CA ALA A 46 3.17 4.20 -10.59
C ALA A 46 4.55 4.20 -11.27
N THR A 47 5.29 3.10 -11.17
CA THR A 47 6.56 2.88 -11.89
C THR A 47 6.51 1.60 -12.73
N PRO A 48 7.24 1.52 -13.85
CA PRO A 48 7.29 0.31 -14.67
C PRO A 48 7.93 -0.89 -13.95
N GLU A 49 8.89 -0.60 -13.06
CA GLU A 49 9.59 -1.60 -12.26
C GLU A 49 9.29 -1.36 -10.77
N PRO A 50 9.21 -2.41 -9.94
CA PRO A 50 9.07 -2.27 -8.50
C PRO A 50 10.24 -1.48 -7.92
N ARG A 51 9.95 -0.63 -6.94
CA ARG A 51 10.95 0.17 -6.23
C ARG A 51 10.77 0.03 -4.73
N ARG A 52 11.86 0.23 -3.99
CA ARG A 52 11.81 0.26 -2.53
C ARG A 52 11.10 1.53 -2.07
N VAL A 53 10.02 1.36 -1.32
CA VAL A 53 9.25 2.43 -0.71
C VAL A 53 9.17 2.22 0.80
N ARG A 54 9.43 3.28 1.55
CA ARG A 54 9.31 3.37 3.00
C ARG A 54 8.10 4.22 3.36
N PHE A 55 7.19 3.69 4.15
CA PHE A 55 6.07 4.41 4.75
C PHE A 55 6.36 4.65 6.23
N VAL A 56 6.52 5.92 6.61
CA VAL A 56 6.70 6.31 8.01
C VAL A 56 5.31 6.62 8.58
N LEU A 57 4.84 5.79 9.49
CA LEU A 57 3.56 5.93 10.17
C LEU A 57 3.79 6.30 11.64
N PRO A 58 2.78 6.80 12.36
CA PRO A 58 2.89 7.05 13.79
C PRO A 58 3.36 5.79 14.55
N GLY A 59 4.56 5.87 15.14
CA GLY A 59 5.17 4.80 15.94
C GLY A 59 5.76 3.64 15.15
N ARG A 60 5.81 3.68 13.82
CA ARG A 60 6.26 2.55 13.00
C ARG A 60 6.70 2.94 11.59
N THR A 61 7.58 2.13 11.02
CA THR A 61 7.97 2.24 9.62
C THR A 61 7.69 0.92 8.92
N ILE A 62 7.13 0.99 7.71
CA ILE A 62 6.92 -0.16 6.84
C ILE A 62 7.77 0.04 5.58
N GLU A 63 8.52 -0.95 5.17
CA GLU A 63 9.28 -0.96 3.92
C GLU A 63 8.81 -2.12 3.04
N THR A 64 8.57 -1.85 1.76
CA THR A 64 8.23 -2.88 0.78
C THR A 64 8.72 -2.49 -0.60
N GLU A 65 8.83 -3.46 -1.49
CA GLU A 65 8.91 -3.18 -2.92
C GLU A 65 7.51 -3.06 -3.51
N THR A 66 7.27 -2.00 -4.26
CA THR A 66 5.97 -1.72 -4.88
C THR A 66 6.18 -1.01 -6.21
N ASP A 67 5.29 -1.26 -7.16
CA ASP A 67 5.21 -0.50 -8.40
C ASP A 67 4.14 0.61 -8.32
N LEU A 68 3.28 0.59 -7.29
CA LEU A 68 2.14 1.48 -7.18
C LEU A 68 1.93 1.96 -5.74
N VAL A 69 1.89 3.27 -5.58
CA VAL A 69 1.32 3.93 -4.40
C VAL A 69 0.20 4.84 -4.90
N ASP A 70 -1.01 4.67 -4.38
CA ASP A 70 -2.11 5.60 -4.63
C ASP A 70 -2.61 6.22 -3.32
N PHE A 71 -2.94 7.51 -3.38
CA PHE A 71 -3.60 8.24 -2.30
C PHE A 71 -4.93 8.74 -2.80
N ARG A 72 -5.94 8.74 -1.93
CA ARG A 72 -7.31 9.10 -2.30
C ARG A 72 -7.94 9.96 -1.22
N ARG A 73 -8.78 10.91 -1.66
CA ARG A 73 -9.71 11.64 -0.81
C ARG A 73 -11.00 10.84 -0.73
N ASP A 74 -11.41 10.50 0.48
CA ASP A 74 -12.63 9.75 0.76
C ASP A 74 -13.77 10.70 1.12
N GLY A 75 -14.79 10.72 0.26
CA GLY A 75 -15.98 11.53 0.45
C GLY A 75 -15.72 13.03 0.58
N SER A 76 -16.71 13.75 1.11
CA SER A 76 -16.64 15.20 1.34
C SER A 76 -16.06 15.57 2.72
N GLY A 77 -15.74 14.58 3.56
CA GLY A 77 -15.28 14.77 4.94
C GLY A 77 -13.82 15.17 5.05
N GLY A 78 -13.04 15.02 3.98
CA GLY A 78 -11.60 15.28 3.98
C GLY A 78 -10.76 14.09 4.48
N ASP A 79 -11.38 12.95 4.75
CA ASP A 79 -10.67 11.71 5.04
C ASP A 79 -9.81 11.33 3.84
N CYS A 80 -8.67 10.71 4.11
CA CYS A 80 -7.78 10.23 3.06
C CYS A 80 -7.37 8.79 3.33
N SER A 81 -7.22 8.04 2.26
CA SER A 81 -6.70 6.68 2.28
C SER A 81 -5.50 6.54 1.34
N PHE A 82 -4.73 5.48 1.56
CA PHE A 82 -3.67 5.08 0.64
C PHE A 82 -3.77 3.59 0.32
N ARG A 83 -3.28 3.22 -0.86
CA ARG A 83 -3.13 1.84 -1.29
C ARG A 83 -1.74 1.63 -1.83
N VAL A 84 -1.16 0.50 -1.46
CA VAL A 84 0.12 0.01 -1.98
C VAL A 84 -0.14 -1.31 -2.69
N SER A 85 0.45 -1.51 -3.87
CA SER A 85 0.35 -2.77 -4.61
C SER A 85 1.74 -3.34 -4.85
N THR A 86 2.00 -4.51 -4.30
CA THR A 86 3.26 -5.23 -4.52
C THR A 86 3.07 -6.18 -5.70
N PRO A 87 3.72 -5.97 -6.85
CA PRO A 87 3.59 -6.88 -7.99
C PRO A 87 4.38 -8.15 -7.69
N GLN A 88 3.70 -9.28 -7.64
CA GLN A 88 4.32 -10.59 -7.38
C GLN A 88 3.84 -11.60 -8.43
N THR A 89 4.73 -12.49 -8.85
CA THR A 89 4.46 -13.41 -9.97
C THR A 89 4.12 -14.83 -9.53
N SER A 90 4.47 -15.17 -8.28
CA SER A 90 4.21 -16.49 -7.71
C SER A 90 3.53 -16.38 -6.34
N ALA A 91 2.78 -17.42 -5.97
CA ALA A 91 2.13 -17.43 -4.66
C ALA A 91 3.13 -17.45 -3.50
N GLY A 92 4.29 -18.09 -3.67
CA GLY A 92 5.36 -18.09 -2.65
C GLY A 92 5.91 -16.69 -2.38
N GLU A 93 6.08 -15.88 -3.42
CA GLU A 93 6.48 -14.47 -3.29
C GLU A 93 5.38 -13.63 -2.62
N VAL A 94 4.10 -13.85 -2.97
CA VAL A 94 2.96 -13.21 -2.31
C VAL A 94 2.93 -13.55 -0.81
N THR A 95 3.04 -14.83 -0.44
CA THR A 95 3.05 -15.27 0.97
C THR A 95 4.22 -14.65 1.73
N THR A 96 5.41 -14.63 1.13
CA THR A 96 6.61 -14.07 1.76
C THR A 96 6.46 -12.58 2.02
N THR A 97 6.04 -11.83 1.01
CA THR A 97 5.80 -10.37 1.12
C THR A 97 4.70 -10.08 2.13
N PHE A 98 3.60 -10.84 2.10
CA PHE A 98 2.49 -10.63 3.02
C PHE A 98 2.91 -10.89 4.47
N ARG A 99 3.64 -11.97 4.74
CA ARG A 99 4.19 -12.27 6.07
C ARG A 99 5.14 -11.19 6.55
N ASP A 100 6.00 -10.68 5.67
CA ASP A 100 6.92 -9.60 6.00
C ASP A 100 6.17 -8.32 6.40
N VAL A 101 5.18 -7.89 5.60
CA VAL A 101 4.34 -6.72 5.92
C VAL A 101 3.57 -6.91 7.23
N LEU A 102 3.00 -8.10 7.49
CA LEU A 102 2.33 -8.41 8.76
C LEU A 102 3.31 -8.29 9.95
N GLY A 103 4.50 -8.85 9.82
CA GLY A 103 5.54 -8.77 10.86
C GLY A 103 5.98 -7.33 11.12
N GLN A 104 6.19 -6.55 10.06
CA GLN A 104 6.49 -5.12 10.17
C GLN A 104 5.36 -4.35 10.86
N LEU A 105 4.10 -4.71 10.63
CA LEU A 105 2.90 -4.17 11.30
C LEU A 105 2.66 -4.75 12.70
N GLY A 106 3.39 -5.79 13.11
CA GLY A 106 3.23 -6.45 14.41
C GLY A 106 1.92 -7.23 14.51
N LEU A 107 1.38 -7.64 13.37
CA LEU A 107 0.20 -8.48 13.26
C LEU A 107 0.62 -9.95 13.26
N ASP A 108 -0.31 -10.82 13.68
CA ASP A 108 -0.07 -12.26 13.75
C ASP A 108 0.07 -12.88 12.35
N ASP A 109 0.86 -13.96 12.25
CA ASP A 109 1.14 -14.60 10.97
C ASP A 109 0.08 -15.63 10.54
N ALA A 110 -0.94 -15.89 11.37
CA ALA A 110 -2.03 -16.82 11.07
C ALA A 110 -2.76 -16.47 9.77
N THR A 111 -2.90 -15.18 9.44
CA THR A 111 -3.52 -14.73 8.20
C THR A 111 -2.67 -15.10 6.97
N ALA A 112 -1.34 -14.98 7.06
CA ALA A 112 -0.45 -15.44 6.00
C ALA A 112 -0.44 -16.98 5.89
N ALA A 113 -0.53 -17.69 7.02
CA ALA A 113 -0.66 -19.14 7.03
C ALA A 113 -2.01 -19.63 6.45
N ALA A 114 -3.09 -18.87 6.62
CA ALA A 114 -4.38 -19.12 5.99
C ALA A 114 -4.29 -18.94 4.47
N PHE A 115 -3.68 -17.85 4.00
CA PHE A 115 -3.43 -17.62 2.58
C PHE A 115 -2.62 -18.76 1.94
N ASP A 116 -1.52 -19.17 2.56
CA ASP A 116 -0.67 -20.26 2.06
C ASP A 116 -1.41 -21.61 1.96
N ARG A 117 -2.28 -21.87 2.95
CA ARG A 117 -3.17 -23.05 2.96
C ARG A 117 -4.18 -23.01 1.82
N ASP A 118 -4.83 -21.87 1.60
CA ASP A 118 -5.86 -21.71 0.57
C ASP A 118 -5.25 -21.84 -0.83
N VAL A 119 -4.07 -21.26 -1.05
CA VAL A 119 -3.29 -21.47 -2.29
C VAL A 119 -2.95 -22.94 -2.47
N SER A 120 -2.43 -23.62 -1.43
CA SER A 120 -2.01 -25.02 -1.52
C SER A 120 -3.19 -25.99 -1.74
N ALA A 121 -4.37 -25.62 -1.26
CA ALA A 121 -5.60 -26.39 -1.43
C ALA A 121 -6.33 -26.10 -2.75
N ALA A 122 -5.89 -25.08 -3.49
CA ALA A 122 -6.51 -24.68 -4.74
C ALA A 122 -6.43 -25.81 -5.79
N PRO A 123 -7.56 -26.20 -6.41
CA PRO A 123 -7.56 -27.10 -7.55
C PRO A 123 -6.68 -26.56 -8.68
N ALA A 124 -6.13 -27.46 -9.50
CA ALA A 124 -5.31 -27.06 -10.66
C ALA A 124 -6.09 -26.26 -11.71
N ASP A 125 -7.42 -26.39 -11.75
CA ASP A 125 -8.33 -25.66 -12.64
C ASP A 125 -8.97 -24.43 -11.96
N GLN A 126 -8.52 -24.04 -10.77
CA GLN A 126 -8.99 -22.86 -10.06
C GLN A 126 -8.70 -21.59 -10.87
N SER A 127 -9.75 -20.82 -11.16
CA SER A 127 -9.65 -19.53 -11.88
C SER A 127 -10.11 -18.32 -11.07
N GLU A 128 -10.73 -18.53 -9.92
CA GLU A 128 -11.13 -17.42 -9.04
C GLU A 128 -9.96 -16.95 -8.19
N VAL A 129 -9.97 -15.66 -7.84
CA VAL A 129 -8.96 -15.02 -6.99
C VAL A 129 -9.06 -15.55 -5.57
N ILE A 130 -7.95 -16.03 -5.04
CA ILE A 130 -7.76 -16.27 -3.61
C ILE A 130 -7.39 -14.93 -2.99
N ASN A 131 -8.20 -14.44 -2.04
CA ASN A 131 -8.00 -13.15 -1.37
C ASN A 131 -8.15 -13.33 0.14
N VAL A 132 -7.07 -13.09 0.88
CA VAL A 132 -7.03 -13.21 2.34
C VAL A 132 -6.47 -11.92 2.92
N GLY A 133 -7.15 -11.35 3.91
CA GLY A 133 -6.73 -10.16 4.63
C GLY A 133 -6.95 -10.30 6.12
N VAL A 134 -6.46 -9.32 6.88
CA VAL A 134 -6.42 -9.37 8.36
C VAL A 134 -7.78 -9.23 9.06
N GLY A 135 -8.87 -8.97 8.32
CA GLY A 135 -10.20 -8.85 8.89
C GLY A 135 -10.29 -7.72 9.93
N GLU A 136 -10.66 -8.06 11.16
CA GLU A 136 -10.77 -7.11 12.29
C GLU A 136 -9.42 -6.79 12.94
N ASP A 137 -8.38 -7.61 12.71
CA ASP A 137 -7.03 -7.44 13.29
C ASP A 137 -6.20 -6.41 12.50
N VAL A 138 -6.76 -5.21 12.32
CA VAL A 138 -6.09 -4.11 11.62
C VAL A 138 -5.04 -3.45 12.51
N ALA A 139 -3.94 -2.99 11.92
CA ALA A 139 -2.92 -2.23 12.65
C ALA A 139 -3.38 -0.77 12.79
N VAL A 140 -3.57 -0.32 14.03
CA VAL A 140 -3.91 1.08 14.35
C VAL A 140 -2.63 1.85 14.72
N LEU A 141 -2.28 2.84 13.92
CA LEU A 141 -1.04 3.61 14.01
C LEU A 141 -1.37 5.12 13.99
N GLY A 142 -1.66 5.67 15.17
CA GLY A 142 -2.23 7.02 15.27
C GLY A 142 -3.65 7.03 14.69
N ASP A 143 -3.91 7.94 13.75
CA ASP A 143 -5.19 8.03 13.05
C ASP A 143 -5.32 7.04 11.87
N TRP A 144 -4.25 6.29 11.57
CA TRP A 144 -4.25 5.31 10.49
C TRP A 144 -4.74 3.94 10.95
N SER A 145 -5.65 3.35 10.14
CA SER A 145 -5.96 1.92 10.19
C SER A 145 -5.39 1.24 8.95
N VAL A 146 -4.43 0.33 9.12
CA VAL A 146 -3.74 -0.35 8.04
C VAL A 146 -4.12 -1.83 8.01
N ALA A 147 -4.69 -2.26 6.89
CA ALA A 147 -5.21 -3.61 6.69
C ALA A 147 -4.58 -4.28 5.46
N PRO A 148 -3.46 -5.01 5.60
CA PRO A 148 -2.85 -5.69 4.48
C PRO A 148 -3.70 -6.90 4.04
N SER A 149 -3.64 -7.19 2.73
CA SER A 149 -4.29 -8.37 2.14
C SER A 149 -3.43 -8.96 1.03
N ALA A 150 -3.40 -10.28 0.95
CA ALA A 150 -2.79 -11.04 -0.15
C ALA A 150 -3.85 -11.47 -1.16
N ARG A 151 -3.51 -11.34 -2.46
CA ARG A 151 -4.36 -11.75 -3.58
C ARG A 151 -3.54 -12.56 -4.57
N PHE A 152 -4.06 -13.69 -5.01
CA PHE A 152 -3.44 -14.51 -6.03
C PHE A 152 -4.50 -15.21 -6.87
N THR A 153 -4.28 -15.22 -8.19
CA THR A 153 -5.09 -15.99 -9.13
C THR A 153 -4.22 -17.16 -9.61
N PRO A 154 -4.51 -18.41 -9.20
CA PRO A 154 -3.87 -19.57 -9.79
C PRO A 154 -4.10 -19.55 -11.31
N LEU A 155 -3.04 -19.71 -12.10
CA LEU A 155 -3.18 -19.92 -13.53
C LEU A 155 -3.43 -21.41 -13.74
N ALA A 156 -4.57 -21.74 -14.33
CA ALA A 156 -4.87 -23.08 -14.85
C ALA A 156 -3.93 -23.48 -16.00
#